data_AF-A0A1R3JDZ3-F1
#
_entry.id   AF-A0A1R3JDZ3-F1
#
_cell.length_a   1.000
_cell.length_b   1.000
_cell.length_c   1.000
_cell.angle_alpha   90.00
_cell.angle_beta   90.00
_cell.angle_gamma   90.00
#
_symmetry.space_group_name_H-M   'P 1'
#
loop_
_entity.id
_entity.type
_entity.pdbx_description
1 polymer ?
#
loop_
_entity_poly.entity_id
_entity_poly.type
_entity_poly.pdbx_seq_one_letter_code
_entity_poly.pdbx_strand_id
1 'polypeptide(L)'
;MDDISAYDSDYEERFEEYRRNILKEDNKDKFLYFLKEYYEPGLLPPDVVVIVTCDAEKCAKALLEEETGYIFDIHRSTDEDSDDYGSPLHLVSHPGLCRLLLSHGAQPNIRTTPKELPLNLVLGGLGYYVYGQGWPPTFDPADHIFRVIIKLCLPELRGRLEVVRMVLELTEEAEKEISGYATQGEVIQLAALLIVDREKVMPSVLKTLFPNDLDLEGSLAFRNFMLTLENQKVVPSESNFLPGFDDYNKKVSKLALMMPVFHLLGIFAKVGDRINVYLKQEQWKKVCSNTTLISLAS
;
A
#
# COMPACT_ATOMS: atom_id res chain seq x y z
N MET A 1 24.79 -45.01 -18.85
CA MET A 1 23.58 -44.20 -19.07
C MET A 1 23.04 -43.98 -17.68
N ASP A 2 23.58 -42.97 -17.01
CA ASP A 2 23.22 -42.44 -15.70
C ASP A 2 24.17 -41.27 -15.47
N ASP A 3 23.80 -40.12 -16.03
CA ASP A 3 24.41 -38.84 -15.70
C ASP A 3 23.26 -37.82 -15.62
N ILE A 4 22.54 -37.92 -14.51
CA ILE A 4 21.59 -36.89 -14.10
C ILE A 4 22.41 -35.94 -13.24
N SER A 5 22.73 -34.80 -13.86
CA SER A 5 23.44 -33.64 -13.33
C SER A 5 23.18 -33.41 -11.84
N ALA A 6 24.25 -33.42 -11.05
CA ALA A 6 24.27 -32.69 -9.79
C ALA A 6 24.04 -31.21 -10.10
N TYR A 7 22.82 -30.73 -9.89
CA TYR A 7 22.49 -29.31 -9.89
C TYR A 7 23.39 -28.62 -8.84
N ASP A 8 24.31 -27.77 -9.28
CA ASP A 8 25.26 -27.07 -8.41
C ASP A 8 24.59 -25.86 -7.78
N SER A 9 23.96 -26.05 -6.62
CA SER A 9 23.23 -25.02 -5.87
C SER A 9 24.09 -23.79 -5.54
N ASP A 10 25.42 -23.97 -5.44
CA ASP A 10 26.36 -22.88 -5.13
C ASP A 10 26.57 -21.95 -6.33
N TYR A 11 26.31 -22.41 -7.56
CA TYR A 11 26.36 -21.56 -8.74
C TYR A 11 25.11 -20.67 -8.83
N GLU A 12 23.93 -21.25 -8.61
CA GLU A 12 22.65 -20.53 -8.62
C GLU A 12 22.62 -19.41 -7.56
N GLU A 13 23.05 -19.71 -6.33
CA GLU A 13 23.07 -18.73 -5.24
C GLU A 13 24.00 -17.55 -5.53
N ARG A 14 25.19 -17.82 -6.09
CA ARG A 14 26.15 -16.76 -6.47
C ARG A 14 25.64 -15.92 -7.63
N PHE A 15 24.98 -16.54 -8.60
CA PHE A 15 24.34 -15.82 -9.70
C PHE A 15 23.25 -14.88 -9.18
N GLU A 16 22.38 -15.38 -8.32
CA GLU A 16 21.30 -14.62 -7.68
C GLU A 16 21.80 -13.46 -6.82
N GLU A 17 22.86 -13.69 -6.05
CA GLU A 17 23.49 -12.65 -5.25
C GLU A 17 24.11 -11.56 -6.14
N TYR A 18 24.85 -11.95 -7.18
CA TYR A 18 25.45 -11.01 -8.13
C TYR A 18 24.38 -10.15 -8.83
N ARG A 19 23.33 -10.81 -9.35
CA ARG A 19 22.14 -10.17 -9.95
C ARG A 19 21.51 -9.15 -9.01
N ARG A 20 21.23 -9.56 -7.77
CA ARG A 20 20.63 -8.69 -6.75
C ARG A 20 21.54 -7.52 -6.38
N ASN A 21 22.85 -7.71 -6.34
CA ASN A 21 23.81 -6.65 -6.02
C ASN A 21 23.84 -5.57 -7.10
N ILE A 22 23.83 -5.93 -8.39
CA ILE A 22 23.74 -4.96 -9.50
C ILE A 22 22.49 -4.09 -9.38
N LEU A 23 21.35 -4.71 -9.08
CA LEU A 23 20.06 -4.02 -8.96
C LEU A 23 19.98 -3.16 -7.70
N LYS A 24 20.52 -3.62 -6.56
CA LYS A 24 20.64 -2.80 -5.34
C LYS A 24 21.56 -1.59 -5.51
N GLU A 25 22.60 -1.71 -6.33
CA GLU A 25 23.47 -0.58 -6.70
C GLU A 25 22.79 0.38 -7.67
N ASP A 26 21.66 -0.01 -8.28
CA ASP A 26 20.98 0.69 -9.37
C ASP A 26 21.97 1.12 -10.47
N ASN A 27 22.84 0.18 -10.86
CA ASN A 27 23.92 0.42 -11.81
C ASN A 27 23.52 0.01 -13.22
N LYS A 28 23.04 0.99 -14.01
CA LYS A 28 22.60 0.79 -15.40
C LYS A 28 23.63 0.06 -16.26
N ASP A 29 24.90 0.46 -16.22
CA ASP A 29 25.91 -0.08 -17.12
C ASP A 29 26.24 -1.54 -16.81
N LYS A 30 26.36 -1.88 -15.50
CA LYS A 30 26.52 -3.26 -15.06
C LYS A 30 25.28 -4.09 -15.39
N PHE A 31 24.09 -3.53 -15.25
CA PHE A 31 22.85 -4.20 -15.59
C PHE A 31 22.73 -4.49 -17.10
N LEU A 32 23.08 -3.54 -17.96
CA LEU A 32 23.13 -3.75 -19.41
C LEU A 32 24.16 -4.81 -19.81
N TYR A 33 25.32 -4.84 -19.15
CA TYR A 33 26.32 -5.88 -19.37
C TYR A 33 25.81 -7.25 -18.93
N PHE A 34 25.20 -7.34 -17.75
CA PHE A 34 24.58 -8.55 -17.21
C PHE A 34 23.50 -9.10 -18.16
N LEU A 35 22.60 -8.26 -18.67
CA LEU A 35 21.59 -8.68 -19.63
C LEU A 35 22.22 -9.31 -20.88
N LYS A 36 23.26 -8.69 -21.44
CA LYS A 36 23.96 -9.20 -22.63
C LYS A 36 24.71 -10.50 -22.39
N GLU A 37 25.25 -10.69 -21.18
CA GLU A 37 26.03 -11.88 -20.84
C GLU A 37 25.14 -13.10 -20.58
N TYR A 38 23.97 -12.90 -19.96
CA TYR A 38 23.16 -13.99 -19.43
C TYR A 38 21.81 -14.19 -20.12
N TYR A 39 21.31 -13.24 -20.92
CA TYR A 39 20.00 -13.33 -21.55
C TYR A 39 20.06 -13.17 -23.07
N GLU A 40 19.28 -14.00 -23.76
CA GLU A 40 19.08 -13.87 -25.21
C GLU A 40 18.21 -12.65 -25.55
N PRO A 41 18.63 -11.77 -26.48
CA PRO A 41 17.84 -10.63 -26.91
C PRO A 41 16.43 -11.03 -27.40
N GLY A 42 15.40 -10.35 -26.92
CA GLY A 42 14.00 -10.57 -27.31
C GLY A 42 13.17 -11.42 -26.33
N LEU A 43 13.79 -12.07 -25.35
CA LEU A 43 13.10 -12.71 -24.22
C LEU A 43 13.10 -11.76 -23.02
N LEU A 44 11.92 -11.52 -22.44
CA LEU A 44 11.77 -10.63 -21.28
C LEU A 44 12.55 -11.21 -20.09
N PRO A 45 13.50 -10.48 -19.47
CA PRO A 45 14.26 -11.02 -18.35
C PRO A 45 13.30 -11.24 -17.15
N PRO A 46 13.39 -12.36 -16.43
CA PRO A 46 12.64 -12.61 -15.17
C PRO A 46 13.03 -11.64 -14.04
N ASP A 47 13.83 -10.61 -14.33
CA ASP A 47 14.39 -9.66 -13.37
C ASP A 47 13.43 -8.55 -12.99
N VAL A 48 12.26 -8.45 -13.63
CA VAL A 48 11.28 -7.38 -13.40
C VAL A 48 10.88 -7.29 -11.92
N VAL A 49 10.60 -8.44 -11.28
CA VAL A 49 10.31 -8.51 -9.84
C VAL A 49 11.46 -7.90 -9.05
N VAL A 50 12.69 -8.31 -9.37
CA VAL A 50 13.88 -7.94 -8.61
C VAL A 50 14.19 -6.46 -8.78
N ILE A 51 14.01 -5.92 -9.99
CA ILE A 51 14.16 -4.50 -10.30
C ILE A 51 13.18 -3.67 -9.47
N VAL A 52 11.91 -4.09 -9.43
CA VAL A 52 10.87 -3.37 -8.68
C VAL A 52 11.08 -3.46 -7.18
N THR A 53 11.42 -4.64 -6.66
CA THR A 53 11.65 -4.86 -5.23
C THR A 53 12.95 -4.24 -4.72
N CYS A 54 13.95 -4.04 -5.59
CA CYS A 54 15.20 -3.34 -5.25
C CYS A 54 15.13 -1.82 -5.45
N ASP A 55 14.01 -1.26 -5.95
CA ASP A 55 13.89 0.16 -6.33
C ASP A 55 14.99 0.61 -7.32
N ALA A 56 15.33 -0.26 -8.28
CA ALA A 56 16.38 -0.01 -9.27
C ALA A 56 15.86 0.91 -10.39
N GLU A 57 15.64 2.19 -10.07
CA GLU A 57 15.01 3.18 -10.96
C GLU A 57 15.75 3.36 -12.30
N LYS A 58 17.09 3.44 -12.30
CA LYS A 58 17.86 3.60 -13.54
C LYS A 58 17.83 2.34 -14.39
N CYS A 59 17.90 1.17 -13.76
CA CYS A 59 17.78 -0.11 -14.47
C CYS A 59 16.38 -0.30 -15.07
N ALA A 60 15.33 0.03 -14.32
CA ALA A 60 13.94 0.02 -14.79
C ALA A 60 13.76 0.99 -15.97
N LYS A 61 14.33 2.19 -15.87
CA LYS A 61 14.27 3.20 -16.93
C LYS A 61 14.93 2.69 -18.22
N ALA A 62 16.10 2.06 -18.12
CA ALA A 62 16.80 1.50 -19.27
C ALA A 62 15.97 0.42 -19.99
N LEU A 63 15.20 -0.40 -19.25
CA LEU A 63 14.26 -1.36 -19.84
C LEU A 63 13.08 -0.67 -20.53
N LEU A 64 12.51 0.34 -19.89
CA LEU A 64 11.32 1.05 -20.37
C LEU A 64 11.59 1.94 -21.60
N GLU A 65 12.82 2.45 -21.74
CA GLU A 65 13.24 3.29 -22.86
C GLU A 65 13.87 2.48 -24.01
N GLU A 66 13.72 1.15 -24.00
CA GLU A 66 14.25 0.22 -25.00
C GLU A 66 15.78 0.32 -25.20
N GLU A 67 16.52 0.94 -24.27
CA GLU A 67 17.99 1.04 -24.31
C GLU A 67 18.67 -0.34 -24.24
N THR A 68 17.95 -1.32 -23.71
CA THR A 68 18.42 -2.68 -23.48
C THR A 68 18.28 -3.55 -24.73
N GLY A 69 17.42 -3.17 -25.70
CA GLY A 69 17.03 -4.01 -26.83
C GLY A 69 16.03 -5.12 -26.47
N TYR A 70 15.47 -5.11 -25.26
CA TYR A 70 14.45 -6.05 -24.80
C TYR A 70 13.09 -5.36 -24.77
N ILE A 71 12.05 -6.08 -25.18
CA ILE A 71 10.67 -5.61 -25.06
C ILE A 71 10.25 -5.87 -23.62
N PHE A 72 9.95 -4.81 -22.88
CA PHE A 72 9.41 -4.89 -21.53
C PHE A 72 7.92 -4.56 -21.54
N ASP A 73 7.08 -5.57 -21.28
CA ASP A 73 5.65 -5.36 -21.08
C ASP A 73 5.40 -4.91 -19.63
N ILE A 74 5.12 -3.61 -19.48
CA ILE A 74 4.82 -2.96 -18.19
C ILE A 74 3.51 -3.44 -17.54
N HIS A 75 2.72 -4.27 -18.22
CA HIS A 75 1.49 -4.86 -17.72
C HIS A 75 1.61 -6.34 -17.38
N ARG A 76 2.67 -7.01 -17.84
CA ARG A 76 2.86 -8.44 -17.64
C ARG A 76 2.99 -8.77 -16.16
N SER A 77 2.44 -9.93 -15.77
CA SER A 77 2.72 -10.53 -14.46
C SER A 77 4.24 -10.60 -14.27
N THR A 78 4.70 -10.22 -13.09
CA THR A 78 6.13 -10.30 -12.79
C THR A 78 6.62 -11.73 -12.55
N ASP A 79 5.73 -12.73 -12.52
CA ASP A 79 6.08 -14.16 -12.44
C ASP A 79 5.36 -14.93 -13.54
N GLU A 80 6.10 -15.71 -14.32
CA GLU A 80 5.53 -16.55 -15.39
C GLU A 80 4.94 -17.86 -14.83
N ASP A 81 5.38 -18.30 -13.64
CA ASP A 81 4.99 -19.57 -13.04
C ASP A 81 3.89 -19.44 -11.97
N SER A 82 3.50 -18.20 -11.65
CA SER A 82 2.45 -17.92 -10.68
C SER A 82 1.44 -16.89 -11.21
N ASP A 83 0.16 -17.27 -11.17
CA ASP A 83 -0.97 -16.36 -11.41
C ASP A 83 -1.14 -15.29 -10.30
N ASP A 84 -0.37 -15.39 -9.22
CA ASP A 84 -0.49 -14.56 -8.01
C ASP A 84 0.23 -13.22 -8.12
N TYR A 85 1.25 -13.08 -8.98
CA TYR A 85 2.01 -11.83 -9.08
C TYR A 85 1.38 -10.87 -10.08
N GLY A 86 1.08 -9.66 -9.61
CA GLY A 86 0.49 -8.60 -10.43
C GLY A 86 1.49 -7.94 -11.39
N SER A 87 1.00 -6.93 -12.12
CA SER A 87 1.88 -6.01 -12.87
C SER A 87 2.91 -5.34 -11.95
N PRO A 88 4.03 -4.80 -12.48
CA PRO A 88 5.05 -4.06 -11.70
C PRO A 88 4.48 -3.04 -10.71
N LEU A 89 3.36 -2.39 -11.05
CA LEU A 89 2.72 -1.39 -10.20
C LEU A 89 2.17 -1.97 -8.88
N HIS A 90 1.90 -3.28 -8.80
CA HIS A 90 1.46 -3.96 -7.58
C HIS A 90 2.56 -4.11 -6.53
N LEU A 91 3.82 -4.17 -6.98
CA LEU A 91 4.98 -4.44 -6.11
C LEU A 91 5.75 -3.18 -5.73
N VAL A 92 5.42 -2.04 -6.34
CA VAL A 92 6.18 -0.81 -6.15
C VAL A 92 6.02 -0.30 -4.71
N SER A 93 7.14 0.05 -4.09
CA SER A 93 7.14 0.61 -2.73
C SER A 93 7.83 1.97 -2.63
N HIS A 94 8.37 2.46 -3.75
CA HIS A 94 9.15 3.69 -3.82
C HIS A 94 8.56 4.69 -4.82
N PRO A 95 8.46 5.98 -4.46
CA PRO A 95 7.79 6.98 -5.30
C PRO A 95 8.45 7.23 -6.66
N GLY A 96 9.77 7.13 -6.74
CA GLY A 96 10.52 7.39 -7.97
C GLY A 96 10.16 6.38 -9.04
N LEU A 97 10.32 5.10 -8.72
CA LEU A 97 9.91 4.00 -9.57
C LEU A 97 8.40 4.00 -9.86
N CYS A 98 7.54 4.31 -8.89
CA CYS A 98 6.09 4.40 -9.14
C CYS A 98 5.75 5.47 -10.18
N ARG A 99 6.36 6.67 -10.09
CA ARG A 99 6.20 7.71 -11.11
C ARG A 99 6.72 7.27 -12.48
N LEU A 100 7.88 6.62 -12.50
CA LEU A 100 8.47 6.11 -13.73
C LEU A 100 7.49 5.14 -14.42
N LEU A 101 6.99 4.13 -13.70
CA LEU A 101 6.03 3.17 -14.22
C LEU A 101 4.76 3.84 -14.76
N LEU A 102 4.16 4.75 -13.97
CA LEU A 102 2.96 5.48 -14.37
C LEU A 102 3.19 6.36 -15.61
N SER A 103 4.35 7.03 -15.70
CA SER A 103 4.70 7.87 -16.85
C SER A 103 4.90 7.08 -18.15
N HIS A 104 5.28 5.80 -18.03
CA HIS A 104 5.40 4.87 -19.16
C HIS A 104 4.11 4.06 -19.39
N GLY A 105 2.99 4.48 -18.81
CA GLY A 105 1.66 3.95 -19.13
C GLY A 105 1.19 2.78 -18.27
N ALA A 106 1.88 2.45 -17.17
CA ALA A 106 1.43 1.42 -16.23
C ALA A 106 -0.01 1.69 -15.77
N GLN A 107 -0.87 0.67 -15.89
CA GLN A 107 -2.29 0.82 -15.61
C GLN A 107 -2.61 0.52 -14.13
N PRO A 108 -3.25 1.46 -13.40
CA PRO A 108 -3.57 1.33 -11.97
C PRO A 108 -4.76 0.43 -11.67
N ASN A 109 -5.45 -0.07 -12.72
CA ASN A 109 -6.66 -0.90 -12.60
C ASN A 109 -6.44 -2.36 -13.04
N ILE A 110 -5.21 -2.76 -13.37
CA ILE A 110 -4.89 -4.17 -13.62
C ILE A 110 -5.15 -4.93 -12.33
N ARG A 111 -5.81 -6.08 -12.41
CA ARG A 111 -6.06 -6.92 -11.24
C ARG A 111 -5.21 -8.17 -11.28
N THR A 112 -4.68 -8.60 -10.14
CA THR A 112 -4.04 -9.92 -9.96
C THR A 112 -5.09 -11.04 -10.06
N THR A 113 -4.67 -12.30 -9.97
CA THR A 113 -5.50 -13.36 -9.39
C THR A 113 -5.04 -13.45 -7.93
N PRO A 114 -5.83 -13.10 -6.89
CA PRO A 114 -7.29 -13.19 -6.72
C PRO A 114 -8.09 -11.88 -6.87
N LYS A 115 -7.79 -11.08 -7.91
CA LYS A 115 -8.47 -9.83 -8.27
C LYS A 115 -8.08 -8.60 -7.45
N GLU A 116 -6.87 -8.54 -6.91
CA GLU A 116 -6.42 -7.35 -6.17
C GLU A 116 -5.89 -6.28 -7.11
N LEU A 117 -6.17 -5.00 -6.83
CA LEU A 117 -5.58 -3.87 -7.56
C LEU A 117 -4.20 -3.53 -7.00
N PRO A 118 -3.38 -2.74 -7.71
CA PRO A 118 -2.16 -2.17 -7.16
C PRO A 118 -2.41 -1.47 -5.84
N LEU A 119 -3.54 -0.73 -5.72
CA LEU A 119 -3.93 -0.06 -4.49
C LEU A 119 -4.04 -1.01 -3.29
N ASN A 120 -4.60 -2.21 -3.49
CA ASN A 120 -4.73 -3.22 -2.43
C ASN A 120 -3.35 -3.70 -1.96
N LEU A 121 -2.46 -4.05 -2.89
CA LEU A 121 -1.16 -4.60 -2.53
C LEU A 121 -0.20 -3.55 -1.94
N VAL A 122 -0.19 -2.31 -2.45
CA VAL A 122 0.63 -1.24 -1.84
C VAL A 122 0.14 -0.90 -0.43
N LEU A 123 -1.16 -0.99 -0.15
CA LEU A 123 -1.72 -0.84 1.19
C LEU A 123 -1.41 -2.06 2.08
N GLY A 124 -1.56 -3.27 1.56
CA GLY A 124 -1.24 -4.52 2.27
C GLY A 124 0.23 -4.57 2.71
N GLY A 125 1.13 -4.08 1.86
CA GLY A 125 2.54 -3.93 2.16
C GLY A 125 2.83 -3.04 3.36
N LEU A 126 1.96 -2.07 3.70
CA LEU A 126 2.11 -1.24 4.91
C LEU A 126 1.95 -2.07 6.19
N GLY A 127 1.12 -3.11 6.14
CA GLY A 127 0.89 -4.03 7.25
C GLY A 127 2.20 -4.56 7.80
N TYR A 128 3.11 -5.04 6.94
CA TYR A 128 4.42 -5.55 7.36
C TYR A 128 5.21 -4.56 8.23
N TYR A 129 5.09 -3.25 7.98
CA TYR A 129 5.82 -2.22 8.71
C TYR A 129 5.11 -1.76 9.98
N VAL A 130 3.77 -1.81 9.97
CA VAL A 130 2.98 -1.57 11.18
C VAL A 130 3.17 -2.74 12.15
N TYR A 131 3.16 -3.99 11.67
CA TYR A 131 3.47 -5.22 12.40
C TYR A 131 4.97 -5.45 12.62
N GLY A 132 5.84 -4.64 12.00
CA GLY A 132 7.28 -4.80 12.06
C GLY A 132 7.87 -4.28 13.37
N GLN A 133 8.65 -5.15 14.02
CA GLN A 133 9.54 -4.89 15.17
C GLN A 133 8.83 -4.70 16.54
N GLY A 134 8.85 -5.76 17.36
CA GLY A 134 8.68 -5.67 18.82
C GLY A 134 7.26 -5.81 19.37
N TRP A 135 6.32 -6.32 18.59
CA TRP A 135 4.93 -6.49 19.05
C TRP A 135 4.73 -7.80 19.82
N PRO A 136 3.88 -7.79 20.86
CA PRO A 136 3.42 -9.03 21.47
C PRO A 136 2.59 -9.84 20.46
N PRO A 137 2.54 -11.18 20.59
CA PRO A 137 1.72 -12.05 19.75
C PRO A 137 0.21 -11.72 19.74
N THR A 138 -0.26 -10.92 20.70
CA THR A 138 -1.66 -10.50 20.83
C THR A 138 -1.92 -9.11 20.25
N PHE A 139 -0.99 -8.54 19.48
CA PHE A 139 -1.18 -7.22 18.89
C PHE A 139 -2.24 -7.29 17.78
N ASP A 140 -3.38 -6.65 18.03
CA ASP A 140 -4.40 -6.36 17.04
C ASP A 140 -4.39 -4.85 16.72
N PRO A 141 -4.20 -4.43 15.46
CA PRO A 141 -4.32 -3.02 15.07
C PRO A 141 -5.64 -2.37 15.49
N ALA A 142 -6.72 -3.16 15.56
CA ALA A 142 -8.03 -2.72 16.02
C ALA A 142 -8.01 -2.22 17.47
N ASP A 143 -7.20 -2.84 18.34
CA ASP A 143 -7.04 -2.46 19.75
C ASP A 143 -6.00 -1.34 19.95
N HIS A 144 -5.26 -1.00 18.88
CA HIS A 144 -4.07 -0.15 18.96
C HIS A 144 -4.05 0.95 17.90
N ILE A 145 -5.23 1.51 17.56
CA ILE A 145 -5.43 2.52 16.51
C ILE A 145 -4.45 3.70 16.61
N PHE A 146 -4.23 4.25 17.81
CA PHE A 146 -3.26 5.35 17.98
C PHE A 146 -1.85 4.96 17.58
N ARG A 147 -1.43 3.71 17.87
CA ARG A 147 -0.10 3.22 17.49
C ARG A 147 0.00 3.03 15.98
N VAL A 148 -1.06 2.55 15.34
CA VAL A 148 -1.15 2.48 13.87
C VAL A 148 -0.94 3.87 13.27
N ILE A 149 -1.69 4.89 13.73
CA ILE A 149 -1.57 6.26 13.24
C ILE A 149 -0.14 6.80 13.46
N ILE A 150 0.42 6.63 14.66
CA ILE A 150 1.79 7.11 14.98
C ILE A 150 2.81 6.45 14.04
N LYS A 151 2.71 5.12 13.83
CA LYS A 151 3.62 4.38 12.95
C LYS A 151 3.52 4.86 11.51
N LEU A 152 2.30 5.00 10.99
CA LEU A 152 2.07 5.52 9.64
C LEU A 152 2.62 6.95 9.47
N CYS A 153 2.62 7.76 10.53
CA CYS A 153 3.19 9.12 10.51
C CYS A 153 4.72 9.17 10.62
N LEU A 154 5.43 8.03 10.73
CA LEU A 154 6.88 8.02 10.81
C LEU A 154 7.54 8.38 9.47
N PRO A 155 8.70 9.08 9.48
CA PRO A 155 9.40 9.46 8.27
C PRO A 155 9.73 8.30 7.32
N GLU A 156 10.01 7.11 7.87
CA GLU A 156 10.34 5.91 7.09
C GLU A 156 9.20 5.47 6.16
N LEU A 157 7.94 5.71 6.53
CA LEU A 157 6.77 5.31 5.75
C LEU A 157 6.31 6.36 4.74
N ARG A 158 6.89 7.55 4.77
CA ARG A 158 6.49 8.65 3.89
C ARG A 158 6.58 8.30 2.40
N GLY A 159 7.66 7.63 1.98
CA GLY A 159 7.80 7.20 0.60
C GLY A 159 6.67 6.26 0.19
N ARG A 160 6.24 5.35 1.08
CA ARG A 160 5.16 4.41 0.78
C ARG A 160 3.79 5.08 0.76
N LEU A 161 3.54 5.99 1.69
CA LEU A 161 2.29 6.77 1.68
C LEU A 161 2.18 7.64 0.42
N GLU A 162 3.31 8.13 -0.09
CA GLU A 162 3.35 8.83 -1.37
C GLU A 162 3.02 7.90 -2.55
N VAL A 163 3.48 6.65 -2.54
CA VAL A 163 3.05 5.63 -3.51
C VAL A 163 1.55 5.36 -3.42
N VAL A 164 1.04 5.15 -2.20
CA VAL A 164 -0.41 4.97 -1.95
C VAL A 164 -1.20 6.14 -2.53
N ARG A 165 -0.73 7.38 -2.35
CA ARG A 165 -1.36 8.58 -2.93
C ARG A 165 -1.44 8.52 -4.44
N MET A 166 -0.31 8.29 -5.10
CA MET A 166 -0.24 8.28 -6.57
C MET A 166 -1.14 7.19 -7.17
N VAL A 167 -1.17 6.00 -6.56
CA VAL A 167 -2.04 4.91 -7.01
C VAL A 167 -3.51 5.24 -6.73
N LEU A 168 -3.85 5.74 -5.52
CA LEU A 168 -5.21 6.13 -5.14
C LEU A 168 -5.80 7.22 -6.06
N GLU A 169 -4.99 8.15 -6.54
CA GLU A 169 -5.42 9.21 -7.44
C GLU A 169 -5.83 8.67 -8.82
N LEU A 170 -5.21 7.58 -9.27
CA LEU A 170 -5.38 7.03 -10.61
C LEU A 170 -6.27 5.77 -10.66
N THR A 171 -6.55 5.14 -9.52
CA THR A 171 -7.45 3.97 -9.45
C THR A 171 -8.92 4.42 -9.57
N GLU A 172 -9.61 3.94 -10.60
CA GLU A 172 -11.02 4.30 -10.88
C GLU A 172 -11.97 3.65 -9.86
N GLU A 173 -11.70 2.40 -9.48
CA GLU A 173 -12.51 1.64 -8.52
C GLU A 173 -12.17 1.96 -7.04
N ALA A 174 -11.41 3.03 -6.76
CA ALA A 174 -10.94 3.34 -5.41
C ALA A 174 -12.06 3.46 -4.37
N GLU A 175 -13.21 4.06 -4.71
CA GLU A 175 -14.35 4.22 -3.78
C GLU A 175 -14.89 2.87 -3.29
N LYS A 176 -14.91 1.86 -4.17
CA LYS A 176 -15.36 0.50 -3.85
C LYS A 176 -14.38 -0.19 -2.90
N GLU A 177 -13.08 -0.06 -3.15
CA GLU A 177 -12.05 -0.63 -2.28
C GLU A 177 -12.03 0.05 -0.90
N ILE A 178 -12.12 1.38 -0.84
CA ILE A 178 -12.27 2.17 0.40
C ILE A 178 -13.46 1.65 1.23
N SER A 179 -14.59 1.41 0.56
CA SER A 179 -15.81 0.89 1.19
C SER A 179 -15.62 -0.53 1.70
N GLY A 180 -14.88 -1.36 0.96
CA GLY A 180 -14.44 -2.68 1.39
C GLY A 180 -13.70 -2.61 2.73
N TYR A 181 -12.62 -1.82 2.79
CA TYR A 181 -11.82 -1.65 4.01
C TYR A 181 -12.65 -1.17 5.21
N ALA A 182 -13.56 -0.21 4.99
CA ALA A 182 -14.42 0.29 6.05
C ALA A 182 -15.38 -0.77 6.60
N THR A 183 -15.95 -1.62 5.73
CA THR A 183 -16.91 -2.66 6.14
C THR A 183 -16.24 -3.91 6.69
N GLN A 184 -14.98 -4.15 6.34
CA GLN A 184 -14.19 -5.29 6.80
C GLN A 184 -13.41 -5.00 8.10
N GLY A 185 -13.31 -3.74 8.53
CA GLY A 185 -12.56 -3.38 9.73
C GLY A 185 -11.05 -3.22 9.50
N GLU A 186 -10.63 -2.99 8.26
CA GLU A 186 -9.23 -2.91 7.84
C GLU A 186 -8.59 -1.56 8.27
N VAL A 187 -8.26 -1.46 9.56
CA VAL A 187 -7.82 -0.22 10.22
C VAL A 187 -6.54 0.35 9.60
N ILE A 188 -5.58 -0.49 9.23
CA ILE A 188 -4.27 -0.03 8.71
C ILE A 188 -4.46 0.67 7.36
N GLN A 189 -5.17 0.01 6.46
CA GLN A 189 -5.44 0.44 5.10
C GLN A 189 -6.27 1.73 5.15
N LEU A 190 -7.33 1.74 5.95
CA LEU A 190 -8.17 2.92 6.09
C LEU A 190 -7.43 4.09 6.75
N ALA A 191 -6.61 3.84 7.77
CA ALA A 191 -5.80 4.89 8.40
C ALA A 191 -4.78 5.48 7.42
N ALA A 192 -4.13 4.66 6.60
CA ALA A 192 -3.20 5.11 5.58
C ALA A 192 -3.89 5.99 4.53
N LEU A 193 -5.07 5.57 4.06
CA LEU A 193 -5.88 6.34 3.11
C LEU A 193 -6.35 7.69 3.71
N LEU A 194 -6.78 7.70 4.97
CA LEU A 194 -7.15 8.94 5.67
C LEU A 194 -5.95 9.87 5.91
N ILE A 195 -4.75 9.33 6.09
CA ILE A 195 -3.51 10.13 6.19
C ILE A 195 -3.14 10.75 4.84
N VAL A 196 -3.33 9.99 3.76
CA VAL A 196 -2.94 10.38 2.40
C VAL A 196 -3.89 11.42 1.81
N ASP A 197 -5.20 11.15 1.87
CA ASP A 197 -6.22 12.00 1.27
C ASP A 197 -7.54 11.91 2.06
N ARG A 198 -7.54 12.48 3.27
CA ARG A 198 -8.71 12.53 4.15
C ARG A 198 -9.95 13.10 3.45
N GLU A 199 -9.77 14.16 2.66
CA GLU A 199 -10.87 14.90 2.05
C GLU A 199 -11.59 14.06 0.99
N LYS A 200 -10.85 13.28 0.20
CA LYS A 200 -11.41 12.31 -0.74
C LYS A 200 -12.00 11.08 -0.04
N VAL A 201 -11.32 10.57 0.99
CA VAL A 201 -11.66 9.26 1.61
C VAL A 201 -12.84 9.36 2.59
N MET A 202 -12.89 10.40 3.43
CA MET A 202 -13.92 10.54 4.47
C MET A 202 -15.37 10.48 3.93
N PRO A 203 -15.73 11.22 2.85
CA PRO A 203 -17.09 11.17 2.32
C PRO A 203 -17.49 9.78 1.83
N SER A 204 -16.60 9.07 1.13
CA SER A 204 -16.84 7.72 0.63
C SER A 204 -17.10 6.73 1.77
N VAL A 205 -16.33 6.83 2.87
CA VAL A 205 -16.51 5.98 4.04
C VAL A 205 -17.85 6.29 4.72
N LEU A 206 -18.15 7.56 4.96
CA LEU A 206 -19.41 7.95 5.62
C LEU A 206 -20.63 7.53 4.80
N LYS A 207 -20.57 7.67 3.47
CA LYS A 207 -21.62 7.18 2.56
C LYS A 207 -21.86 5.68 2.69
N THR A 208 -20.81 4.89 2.82
CA THR A 208 -20.90 3.44 2.95
C THR A 208 -21.43 3.01 4.33
N LEU A 209 -21.05 3.73 5.38
CA LEU A 209 -21.48 3.43 6.76
C LEU A 209 -22.90 3.95 7.06
N PHE A 210 -23.31 5.04 6.40
CA PHE A 210 -24.57 5.75 6.62
C PHE A 210 -25.28 6.08 5.29
N PRO A 211 -25.68 5.06 4.49
CA PRO A 211 -26.17 5.27 3.12
C PRO A 211 -27.50 6.03 3.03
N ASN A 212 -28.31 6.04 4.10
CA ASN A 212 -29.63 6.65 4.11
C ASN A 212 -29.67 8.06 4.73
N ASP A 213 -28.57 8.53 5.33
CA ASP A 213 -28.59 9.72 6.19
C ASP A 213 -27.80 10.90 5.61
N LEU A 214 -27.19 10.84 4.43
CA LEU A 214 -26.21 11.86 3.95
C LEU A 214 -26.70 13.32 3.78
N ASP A 215 -27.96 13.62 4.08
CA ASP A 215 -28.42 14.99 4.30
C ASP A 215 -27.90 15.52 5.66
N LEU A 216 -28.22 16.76 6.05
CA LEU A 216 -27.78 17.39 7.32
C LEU A 216 -27.96 16.46 8.56
N GLU A 217 -28.90 15.52 8.46
CA GLU A 217 -29.27 14.49 9.42
C GLU A 217 -28.20 13.41 9.63
N GLY A 218 -27.37 13.06 8.64
CA GLY A 218 -26.32 12.04 8.76
C GLY A 218 -25.01 12.57 9.29
N SER A 219 -24.74 13.87 9.06
CA SER A 219 -23.73 14.57 9.83
C SER A 219 -24.11 14.60 11.32
N LEU A 220 -25.39 14.80 11.63
CA LEU A 220 -25.92 14.67 12.99
C LEU A 220 -25.90 13.22 13.49
N ALA A 221 -26.20 12.22 12.65
CA ALA A 221 -26.16 10.81 13.02
C ALA A 221 -24.73 10.35 13.34
N PHE A 222 -23.75 10.70 12.49
CA PHE A 222 -22.33 10.46 12.77
C PHE A 222 -21.88 11.19 14.03
N ARG A 223 -22.26 12.47 14.20
CA ARG A 223 -21.94 13.24 15.40
C ARG A 223 -22.57 12.63 16.66
N ASN A 224 -23.83 12.21 16.61
CA ASN A 224 -24.55 11.58 17.71
C ASN A 224 -23.96 10.20 18.02
N PHE A 225 -23.59 9.44 17.00
CA PHE A 225 -22.92 8.17 17.15
C PHE A 225 -21.52 8.35 17.78
N MET A 226 -20.75 9.33 17.33
CA MET A 226 -19.47 9.70 17.95
C MET A 226 -19.65 10.16 19.40
N LEU A 227 -20.67 10.97 19.69
CA LEU A 227 -21.02 11.35 21.07
C LEU A 227 -21.47 10.14 21.91
N THR A 228 -22.11 9.15 21.30
CA THR A 228 -22.52 7.91 21.98
C THR A 228 -21.29 7.05 22.30
N LEU A 229 -20.34 6.91 21.38
CA LEU A 229 -19.05 6.27 21.63
C LEU A 229 -18.24 6.97 22.72
N GLU A 230 -18.29 8.31 22.76
CA GLU A 230 -17.60 9.11 23.78
C GLU A 230 -18.24 8.98 25.17
N ASN A 231 -19.57 8.83 25.22
CA ASN A 231 -20.34 8.78 26.46
C ASN A 231 -20.57 7.35 26.99
N GLN A 232 -20.27 6.30 26.22
CA GLN A 232 -20.49 4.91 26.62
C GLN A 232 -19.22 4.05 26.59
N LYS A 233 -19.04 3.30 27.69
CA LYS A 233 -18.47 1.94 27.65
C LYS A 233 -19.39 1.09 26.76
N VAL A 234 -19.25 1.12 25.44
CA VAL A 234 -20.08 0.30 24.55
C VAL A 234 -19.70 -1.17 24.74
N VAL A 235 -20.37 -1.80 25.69
CA VAL A 235 -20.82 -3.18 25.55
C VAL A 235 -22.04 -3.10 24.64
N PRO A 236 -22.17 -3.93 23.58
CA PRO A 236 -23.37 -3.93 22.75
C PRO A 236 -24.58 -4.22 23.65
N SER A 237 -25.43 -3.22 23.90
CA SER A 237 -26.60 -3.39 24.76
C SER A 237 -27.68 -4.16 24.02
N GLU A 238 -27.99 -5.35 24.53
CA GLU A 238 -28.89 -6.39 23.98
C GLU A 238 -30.38 -6.01 23.84
N SER A 239 -30.78 -4.76 24.10
CA SER A 239 -32.15 -4.55 24.60
C SER A 239 -33.17 -3.98 23.63
N ASN A 240 -33.07 -4.13 22.29
CA ASN A 240 -34.16 -3.68 21.40
C ASN A 240 -34.41 -4.45 20.09
N PHE A 241 -33.90 -5.68 19.91
CA PHE A 241 -34.19 -6.44 18.68
C PHE A 241 -34.39 -7.92 18.97
N LEU A 242 -35.63 -8.42 18.84
CA LEU A 242 -35.91 -9.86 18.82
C LEU A 242 -36.05 -10.38 17.38
N PRO A 243 -35.60 -11.61 17.09
CA PRO A 243 -34.86 -11.89 15.86
C PRO A 243 -35.35 -13.11 15.06
N GLY A 244 -34.92 -13.18 13.79
CA GLY A 244 -34.42 -14.44 13.26
C GLY A 244 -32.98 -14.64 13.77
N PHE A 245 -32.74 -15.69 14.55
CA PHE A 245 -31.55 -15.87 15.40
C PHE A 245 -30.21 -15.80 14.64
N ASP A 246 -30.18 -16.23 13.38
CA ASP A 246 -28.96 -16.22 12.53
C ASP A 246 -28.63 -14.83 11.96
N ASP A 247 -29.65 -14.03 11.64
CA ASP A 247 -29.47 -12.67 11.08
C ASP A 247 -28.98 -11.68 12.16
N TYR A 248 -29.41 -11.89 13.41
CA TYR A 248 -28.96 -11.10 14.56
C TYR A 248 -27.46 -11.28 14.84
N ASN A 249 -26.99 -12.53 14.98
CA ASN A 249 -25.57 -12.80 15.24
C ASN A 249 -24.69 -12.29 14.09
N LYS A 250 -25.15 -12.42 12.84
CA LYS A 250 -24.43 -11.87 11.67
C LYS A 250 -24.32 -10.34 11.72
N LYS A 251 -25.38 -9.64 12.13
CA LYS A 251 -25.38 -8.17 12.30
C LYS A 251 -24.47 -7.72 13.44
N VAL A 252 -24.53 -8.38 14.59
CA VAL A 252 -23.67 -8.07 15.74
C VAL A 252 -22.19 -8.30 15.41
N SER A 253 -21.86 -9.43 14.78
CA SER A 253 -20.49 -9.70 14.33
C SER A 253 -20.00 -8.69 13.30
N LYS A 254 -20.84 -8.28 12.35
CA LYS A 254 -20.49 -7.25 11.37
C LYS A 254 -20.27 -5.89 12.02
N LEU A 255 -21.12 -5.50 12.98
CA LEU A 255 -20.97 -4.25 13.71
C LEU A 255 -19.67 -4.26 14.54
N ALA A 256 -19.36 -5.38 15.21
CA ALA A 256 -18.13 -5.55 15.97
C ALA A 256 -16.87 -5.36 15.10
N LEU A 257 -16.86 -5.90 13.87
CA LEU A 257 -15.76 -5.69 12.90
C LEU A 257 -15.57 -4.22 12.53
N MET A 258 -16.65 -3.42 12.53
CA MET A 258 -16.62 -2.01 12.11
C MET A 258 -16.32 -1.05 13.29
N MET A 259 -16.39 -1.52 14.54
CA MET A 259 -16.11 -0.69 15.73
C MET A 259 -14.74 0.01 15.69
N PRO A 260 -13.64 -0.66 15.28
CA PRO A 260 -12.33 0.00 15.17
C PRO A 260 -12.32 1.10 14.11
N VAL A 261 -13.05 0.93 13.00
CA VAL A 261 -13.20 1.94 11.96
C VAL A 261 -13.89 3.18 12.52
N PHE A 262 -14.95 3.01 13.31
CA PHE A 262 -15.61 4.14 13.95
C PHE A 262 -14.71 4.92 14.90
N HIS A 263 -13.92 4.22 15.73
CA HIS A 263 -12.92 4.87 16.58
C HIS A 263 -11.87 5.63 15.76
N LEU A 264 -11.38 5.04 14.66
CA LEU A 264 -10.46 5.67 13.73
C LEU A 264 -11.05 6.97 13.15
N LEU A 265 -12.28 6.91 12.62
CA LEU A 265 -12.96 8.09 12.07
C LEU A 265 -13.13 9.19 13.12
N GLY A 266 -13.46 8.82 14.35
CA GLY A 266 -13.52 9.74 15.48
C GLY A 266 -12.22 10.49 15.76
N ILE A 267 -11.09 9.77 15.71
CA ILE A 267 -9.76 10.37 15.86
C ILE A 267 -9.50 11.37 14.72
N PHE A 268 -9.70 10.97 13.47
CA PHE A 268 -9.46 11.85 12.32
C PHE A 268 -10.42 13.03 12.25
N ALA A 269 -11.65 12.89 12.74
CA ALA A 269 -12.59 14.02 12.88
C ALA A 269 -12.07 15.07 13.88
N LYS A 270 -11.41 14.64 14.97
CA LYS A 270 -10.91 15.54 16.02
C LYS A 270 -9.53 16.14 15.74
N VAL A 271 -8.61 15.33 15.22
CA VAL A 271 -7.19 15.71 15.11
C VAL A 271 -6.61 15.55 13.71
N GLY A 272 -7.40 15.16 12.71
CA GLY A 272 -6.94 14.92 11.33
C GLY A 272 -6.22 16.12 10.71
N ASP A 273 -6.72 17.34 10.92
CA ASP A 273 -6.07 18.55 10.39
C ASP A 273 -4.68 18.76 10.99
N ARG A 274 -4.50 18.46 12.29
CA ARG A 274 -3.20 18.56 12.97
C ARG A 274 -2.22 17.51 12.46
N ILE A 275 -2.70 16.30 12.18
CA ILE A 275 -1.90 15.22 11.56
C ILE A 275 -1.42 15.69 10.17
N ASN A 276 -2.32 16.23 9.35
CA ASN A 276 -1.97 16.74 8.02
C ASN A 276 -0.96 17.89 8.08
N VAL A 277 -1.12 18.82 9.03
CA VAL A 277 -0.15 19.92 9.25
C VAL A 277 1.21 19.37 9.66
N TYR A 278 1.26 18.42 10.61
CA TYR A 278 2.51 17.77 11.03
C TYR A 278 3.23 17.14 9.84
N LEU A 279 2.50 16.35 9.04
CA LEU A 279 3.07 15.68 7.87
C LEU A 279 3.63 16.69 6.88
N LYS A 280 2.89 17.78 6.56
CA LYS A 280 3.34 18.88 5.69
C LYS A 280 4.59 19.59 6.23
N GLN A 281 4.68 19.84 7.54
CA GLN A 281 5.86 20.48 8.15
C GLN A 281 7.11 19.61 8.08
N GLU A 282 6.97 18.30 8.31
CA GLU A 282 8.07 17.34 8.11
C GLU A 282 8.46 17.24 6.62
N GLN A 283 7.55 17.54 5.69
CA GLN A 283 7.92 17.70 4.27
C GLN A 283 8.88 18.86 4.04
N TRP A 284 8.60 20.00 4.67
CA TRP A 284 9.37 21.22 4.53
C TRP A 284 10.79 21.11 5.11
N LYS A 285 10.94 20.44 6.26
CA LYS A 285 12.25 20.24 6.90
C LYS A 285 13.23 19.49 5.99
N LYS A 286 12.77 18.49 5.23
CA LYS A 286 13.63 17.73 4.30
C LYS A 286 14.07 18.59 3.09
N VAL A 287 13.20 19.48 2.60
CA VAL A 287 13.54 20.41 1.51
C VAL A 287 14.61 21.39 1.97
N CYS A 288 14.44 22.05 3.13
CA CYS A 288 15.44 22.99 3.65
C CYS A 288 16.79 22.32 3.97
N SER A 289 16.81 21.11 4.53
CA SER A 289 18.06 20.37 4.78
C SER A 289 18.80 20.01 3.49
N ASN A 290 18.08 19.64 2.42
CA ASN A 290 18.69 19.36 1.12
C ASN A 290 19.18 20.64 0.42
N THR A 291 18.45 21.76 0.52
CA THR A 291 18.89 23.05 -0.04
C THR A 291 20.13 23.58 0.67
N THR A 292 20.26 23.37 1.99
CA THR A 292 21.44 23.80 2.76
C THR A 292 22.70 23.03 2.36
N LEU A 293 22.57 21.73 2.08
CA LEU A 293 23.67 20.89 1.57
C LEU A 293 24.10 21.29 0.15
N ILE A 294 23.16 21.68 -0.72
CA ILE A 294 23.47 22.18 -2.08
C ILE A 294 24.18 23.55 -2.01
N SER A 295 23.79 24.42 -1.07
CA SER A 295 24.44 25.73 -0.88
C SER A 295 25.83 25.69 -0.25
N LEU A 296 26.22 24.56 0.36
CA LEU A 296 27.56 24.34 0.92
C LEU A 296 28.48 23.56 -0.04
N ALA A 297 27.94 23.07 -1.16
CA ALA A 297 28.65 22.34 -2.20
C ALA A 297 28.81 23.14 -3.52
N SER A 298 28.47 24.43 -3.49
CA SER A 298 28.70 25.42 -4.57
C SER A 298 29.65 26.51 -4.12
#